data_AF-A0A392UJ00-F1
#
_entry.id   AF-A0A392UJ00-F1
#
_cell.length_a   1.000
_cell.length_b   1.000
_cell.length_c   1.000
_cell.angle_alpha   90.00
_cell.angle_beta   90.00
_cell.angle_gamma   90.00
#
_symmetry.space_group_name_H-M   'P 1'
#
loop_
_entity.id
_entity.type
_entity.pdbx_description
1 polymer ?
#
loop_
_entity_poly.entity_id
_entity_poly.type
_entity_poly.pdbx_seq_one_letter_code
_entity_poly.pdbx_strand_id
1 'polypeptide(L)' 'IPSAQRRGSATAESISHAVQHGTEQLQWQRPRNGLWKCNVDASVSQSSSTIGWGWCMQNSDGYFVAAGTNKSM' A
#
# COMPACT_ATOMS: atom_id res chain seq x y z
N ILE A 1 -46.64 -6.86 11.13
CA ILE A 1 -46.44 -5.62 10.36
C ILE A 1 -44.99 -5.63 9.85
N PRO A 2 -44.71 -5.84 8.55
CA PRO A 2 -43.36 -5.72 8.02
C PRO A 2 -43.13 -4.28 7.53
N SER A 3 -42.17 -3.59 8.11
CA SER A 3 -41.73 -2.27 7.65
C SER A 3 -40.89 -2.40 6.39
N ALA A 4 -41.46 -1.95 5.27
CA ALA A 4 -40.79 -1.85 3.98
C ALA A 4 -39.66 -0.81 4.04
N GLN A 5 -38.40 -1.23 3.86
CA GLN A 5 -37.29 -0.31 3.68
C GLN A 5 -37.17 0.06 2.20
N ARG A 6 -37.60 1.28 1.86
CA ARG A 6 -37.53 1.85 0.51
C ARG A 6 -36.07 2.06 0.10
N ARG A 7 -35.67 1.49 -1.05
CA ARG A 7 -34.51 1.93 -1.83
C ARG A 7 -34.83 3.29 -2.46
N GLY A 8 -34.16 4.34 -2.00
CA GLY A 8 -34.08 5.63 -2.69
C GLY A 8 -32.69 5.78 -3.30
N SER A 9 -32.63 5.75 -4.63
CA SER A 9 -31.44 5.98 -5.45
C SER A 9 -30.97 7.42 -5.28
N ALA A 10 -29.86 7.65 -4.57
CA ALA A 10 -29.17 8.94 -4.60
C ALA A 10 -28.37 9.03 -5.89
N THR A 11 -28.76 9.97 -6.73
CA THR A 11 -28.14 10.35 -8.00
C THR A 11 -26.66 10.63 -7.83
N ALA A 12 -25.83 9.90 -8.58
CA ALA A 12 -24.41 10.16 -8.71
C ALA A 12 -24.20 11.41 -9.56
N GLU A 13 -24.29 12.59 -8.95
CA GLU A 13 -23.87 13.82 -9.60
C GLU A 13 -22.37 14.01 -9.43
N SER A 14 -21.72 14.02 -10.58
CA SER A 14 -20.30 14.15 -10.83
C SER A 14 -19.79 15.51 -10.35
N ILE A 15 -19.08 15.54 -9.22
CA ILE A 15 -18.21 16.66 -8.87
C ILE A 15 -16.82 16.35 -9.43
N SER A 16 -16.68 16.53 -10.73
CA SER A 16 -15.39 16.51 -11.43
C SER A 16 -14.71 17.87 -11.29
N HIS A 17 -14.22 18.19 -10.09
CA HIS A 17 -13.35 19.35 -9.88
C HIS A 17 -11.93 18.87 -9.59
N ALA A 18 -11.19 18.76 -10.69
CA ALA A 18 -9.74 18.67 -10.86
C ALA A 18 -8.88 18.68 -9.57
N VAL A 19 -8.40 17.50 -9.18
CA VAL A 19 -7.04 17.35 -8.64
C VAL A 19 -6.16 16.86 -9.78
N GLN A 20 -5.69 17.79 -10.61
CA GLN A 20 -4.70 17.54 -11.67
C GLN A 20 -3.26 17.64 -11.12
N HIS A 21 -2.97 17.02 -9.99
CA HIS A 21 -1.60 16.80 -9.53
C HIS A 21 -1.56 15.47 -8.77
N GLY A 22 -0.85 14.48 -9.30
CA GLY A 22 -0.42 13.33 -8.49
C GLY A 22 -0.71 11.92 -9.02
N THR A 23 -0.94 11.71 -10.31
CA THR A 23 -0.88 10.36 -10.91
C THR A 23 0.37 10.16 -11.76
N GLU A 24 1.50 10.75 -11.37
CA GLU A 24 2.76 10.05 -11.66
C GLU A 24 2.67 8.74 -10.88
N GLN A 25 2.34 7.65 -11.56
CA GLN A 25 2.50 6.34 -10.96
C GLN A 25 3.95 6.27 -10.48
N LEU A 26 4.15 6.20 -9.16
CA LEU A 26 5.46 6.00 -8.56
C LEU A 26 5.91 4.58 -8.90
N GLN A 27 6.35 4.39 -10.14
CA GLN A 27 6.83 3.13 -10.65
C GLN A 27 8.16 2.81 -9.98
N TRP A 28 8.35 1.55 -9.60
CA TRP A 28 9.60 1.12 -9.02
C TRP A 28 10.74 1.38 -10.01
N GLN A 29 11.68 2.25 -9.64
CA GLN A 29 12.87 2.53 -10.43
C GLN A 29 14.06 1.74 -9.90
N ARG A 30 14.92 1.25 -10.79
CA ARG A 30 16.22 0.71 -10.40
C ARG A 30 17.02 1.77 -9.60
N PRO A 31 17.64 1.43 -8.45
CA PRO A 31 18.47 2.39 -7.73
C PRO A 31 19.71 2.76 -8.55
N ARG A 32 20.24 3.96 -8.33
CA ARG A 32 21.49 4.40 -8.98
C ARG A 32 22.66 3.50 -8.53
N ASN A 33 23.69 3.39 -9.37
CA ASN A 33 24.87 2.59 -9.07
C ASN A 33 25.47 2.99 -7.71
N GLY A 34 25.80 1.99 -6.89
CA GLY A 34 26.31 2.19 -5.53
C GLY A 34 25.24 2.43 -4.46
N LEU A 35 23.96 2.49 -4.83
CA LEU A 35 22.85 2.56 -3.89
C LEU A 35 22.10 1.23 -3.80
N TRP A 36 21.51 0.98 -2.65
CA TRP A 36 20.55 -0.10 -2.43
C TRP A 36 19.15 0.48 -2.31
N LYS A 37 18.16 -0.29 -2.78
CA LYS A 37 16.74 0.01 -2.58
C LYS A 37 16.15 -1.03 -1.64
N CYS A 38 15.35 -0.57 -0.70
CA CYS A 38 14.65 -1.41 0.26
C CYS A 38 13.16 -1.43 -0.06
N ASN A 39 12.57 -2.62 -0.15
CA ASN A 39 11.13 -2.81 -0.10
C ASN A 39 10.77 -3.15 1.35
N VAL A 40 9.74 -2.52 1.89
CA VAL A 40 9.24 -2.75 3.25
C VAL A 40 7.76 -3.07 3.14
N ASP A 41 7.33 -4.10 3.87
CA ASP A 41 5.93 -4.46 4.00
C ASP A 41 5.57 -4.65 5.48
N ALA A 42 4.35 -4.28 5.84
CA ALA A 42 3.86 -4.41 7.21
C ALA A 42 2.42 -4.92 7.20
N SER A 43 2.13 -5.79 8.16
CA SER A 43 0.80 -6.37 8.36
C SER A 43 0.37 -6.17 9.80
N VAL A 44 -0.94 -5.93 9.97
CA VAL A 44 -1.58 -5.82 11.28
C VAL A 44 -2.70 -6.86 11.31
N SER A 45 -2.69 -7.72 12.32
CA SER A 45 -3.71 -8.74 12.53
C SER A 45 -4.54 -8.38 13.75
N GLN A 46 -5.81 -8.06 13.51
CA GLN A 46 -6.75 -7.78 14.61
C GLN A 46 -7.08 -9.05 15.41
N SER A 47 -7.16 -10.20 14.75
CA SER A 47 -7.51 -11.48 15.39
C SER A 47 -6.44 -12.00 16.34
N SER A 48 -5.17 -11.69 16.08
CA SER A 48 -4.05 -12.09 16.94
C SER A 48 -3.45 -10.93 17.74
N SER A 49 -4.00 -9.71 17.59
CA SER A 49 -3.44 -8.47 18.16
C SER A 49 -1.95 -8.28 17.87
N THR A 50 -1.48 -8.71 16.69
CA THR A 50 -0.06 -8.64 16.33
C THR A 50 0.21 -7.68 15.18
N ILE A 51 1.42 -7.13 15.16
CA ILE A 51 1.96 -6.35 14.04
C ILE A 51 3.25 -7.03 13.58
N GLY A 52 3.31 -7.40 12.31
CA GLY A 52 4.51 -7.94 11.68
C GLY A 52 5.03 -7.00 10.61
N TRP A 53 6.34 -6.96 10.41
CA TRP A 53 6.93 -6.26 9.27
C TRP A 53 8.14 -7.01 8.73
N GLY A 54 8.35 -6.84 7.43
CA GLY A 54 9.46 -7.43 6.70
C GLY A 54 10.07 -6.41 5.75
N TRP A 55 11.35 -6.59 5.47
CA TRP A 55 12.06 -5.78 4.49
C TRP A 55 13.07 -6.60 3.70
N CYS A 56 13.34 -6.18 2.47
CA CYS A 56 14.42 -6.73 1.64
C CYS A 56 15.14 -5.62 0.89
N MET A 57 16.45 -5.77 0.74
CA MET A 57 17.32 -4.86 -0.01
C MET A 57 17.80 -5.51 -1.30
N GLN A 58 17.78 -4.71 -2.36
CA GLN A 58 18.36 -5.06 -3.65
C GLN A 58 19.35 -3.98 -4.07
N ASN A 59 20.47 -4.38 -4.65
CA ASN A 59 21.43 -3.44 -5.21
C ASN A 59 20.98 -2.92 -6.58
N SER A 60 21.77 -2.03 -7.16
CA SER A 60 21.50 -1.49 -8.50
C SER A 60 21.40 -2.56 -9.57
N ASP A 61 22.09 -3.69 -9.48
CA ASP A 61 22.03 -4.75 -10.48
C ASP A 61 20.82 -5.68 -10.32
N GLY A 62 19.98 -5.42 -9.33
CA GLY A 62 18.83 -6.27 -8.99
C GLY A 62 19.20 -7.50 -8.16
N TYR A 63 20.45 -7.59 -7.67
CA TYR A 63 20.83 -8.68 -6.78
C TYR A 63 20.32 -8.43 -5.37
N PHE A 64 19.84 -9.50 -4.75
CA PHE A 64 19.54 -9.54 -3.33
C PHE A 64 20.78 -9.19 -2.49
N VAL A 65 20.59 -8.33 -1.49
CA VAL A 65 21.65 -7.93 -0.55
C VAL A 65 21.37 -8.47 0.84
N ALA A 66 20.19 -8.18 1.39
CA ALA A 66 19.81 -8.55 2.75
C ALA A 66 18.30 -8.52 2.92
N ALA A 67 17.78 -9.20 3.94
CA ALA A 67 16.40 -9.10 4.37
C ALA A 67 16.28 -9.30 5.89
N GLY A 68 15.17 -8.84 6.44
CA GLY A 68 14.84 -9.01 7.86
C GLY A 68 13.35 -8.99 8.10
N THR A 69 12.94 -9.58 9.21
CA THR A 69 11.55 -9.56 9.68
C THR A 69 11.51 -9.33 11.18
N ASN A 70 10.41 -8.76 11.67
CA ASN A 70 10.14 -8.62 13.10
C ASN A 70 8.63 -8.67 13.35
N LYS A 71 8.24 -8.97 14.59
CA LYS A 71 6.86 -9.01 15.05
C LYS A 71 6.75 -8.43 16.44
N SER A 72 5.71 -7.63 16.68
CA SER A 72 5.27 -7.21 18.01
C SER A 72 3.97 -7.93 18.36
N MET A 73 3.87 -8.35 19.61
CA MET A 73 2.64 -8.74 20.30
C MET A 73 2.25 -7.64 21.29
#